data_AF-A0A643J2J9-F1
#
_entry.id   AF-A0A643J2J9-F1
#
_cell.length_a   1.000
_cell.length_b   1.000
_cell.length_c   1.000
_cell.angle_alpha   90.00
_cell.angle_beta   90.00
_cell.angle_gamma   90.00
#
_symmetry.space_group_name_H-M   'P 1'
#
loop_
_entity.id
_entity.type
_entity.pdbx_description
1 polymer ?
#
loop_
_entity_poly.entity_id
_entity_poly.type
_entity_poly.pdbx_seq_one_letter_code
_entity_poly.pdbx_strand_id
1 'polypeptide(L)'
;MAFKRIALAYCVQLDRVISIASARREYFSQAEPRKRFDFLCSSEGCRAQGIKVSASNYDKLPQDTRKAAHFSKFPHSTHLSDCEWFVEEDEDALRPGESAEDAGQRRIRDKLDAYVEEFDPAIAEEAAPPQADPDAEGQPPASAAVRTDAPAAPRQRTQRPRRTRDFELLVDTFRQARAELPAEEFKQLDIRISGLGRIPLRAYFQHIGYATPGSAGKVFYGGADLVRRYGAPSRPQGFRFKFRDRIDGKPVFLYVAPETLQGYPHRRYLEDILGCAETVRYFTLYALGRLIEAPSGKSYSLEPDALRHLAIIPGPAKDDAPQSSS
;
A
#
# COMPACT_ATOMS: atom_id res chain seq x y z
N MET A 1 -3.37 18.55 -22.70
CA MET A 1 -2.26 17.59 -22.46
C MET A 1 -2.42 17.05 -21.06
N ALA A 2 -2.86 15.80 -20.94
CA ALA A 2 -3.11 15.16 -19.64
C ALA A 2 -1.83 14.48 -19.15
N PHE A 3 -1.56 14.59 -17.86
CA PHE A 3 -0.46 13.89 -17.21
C PHE A 3 -1.05 12.80 -16.33
N LYS A 4 -0.67 11.55 -16.56
CA LYS A 4 -1.26 10.43 -15.82
C LYS A 4 -0.89 10.52 -14.34
N ARG A 5 -1.78 10.05 -13.47
CA ARG A 5 -1.50 9.96 -12.03
C ARG A 5 -0.30 9.01 -11.77
N ILE A 6 0.63 9.46 -10.93
CA ILE A 6 1.91 8.79 -10.68
C ILE A 6 1.75 7.75 -9.57
N ALA A 7 1.96 6.46 -9.87
CA ALA A 7 1.88 5.41 -8.84
C ALA A 7 3.22 5.06 -8.19
N LEU A 8 4.31 5.19 -8.94
CA LEU A 8 5.64 4.80 -8.51
C LEU A 8 6.58 5.99 -8.71
N ALA A 9 7.61 6.11 -7.88
CA ALA A 9 8.68 7.07 -8.10
C ALA A 9 10.00 6.43 -7.66
N TYR A 10 11.10 6.86 -8.28
CA TYR A 10 12.42 6.47 -7.81
C TYR A 10 12.78 7.28 -6.57
N CYS A 11 13.03 6.62 -5.44
CA CYS A 11 13.49 7.24 -4.21
C CYS A 11 15.02 7.26 -4.19
N VAL A 12 15.62 8.45 -4.11
CA VAL A 12 17.08 8.62 -4.17
C VAL A 12 17.76 7.96 -2.98
N GLN A 13 17.21 8.13 -1.77
CA GLN A 13 17.83 7.64 -0.54
C GLN A 13 17.73 6.12 -0.37
N LEU A 14 16.75 5.48 -1.01
CA LEU A 14 16.56 4.02 -0.95
C LEU A 14 17.08 3.31 -2.20
N ASP A 15 17.58 4.07 -3.18
CA ASP A 15 18.09 3.59 -4.47
C ASP A 15 17.16 2.58 -5.17
N ARG A 16 15.84 2.85 -5.12
CA ARG A 16 14.85 1.96 -5.72
C ARG A 16 13.55 2.67 -6.07
N VAL A 17 12.83 2.10 -7.03
CA VAL A 17 11.47 2.53 -7.37
C VAL A 17 10.50 2.02 -6.31
N ILE A 18 9.74 2.94 -5.70
CA ILE A 18 8.81 2.63 -4.61
C ILE A 18 7.43 3.22 -4.87
N SER A 19 6.42 2.63 -4.21
CA SER A 19 5.09 3.22 -4.13
C SER A 19 5.05 4.31 -3.06
N ILE A 20 3.99 5.12 -3.08
CA ILE A 20 3.78 6.15 -2.06
C ILE A 20 3.52 5.55 -0.67
N ALA A 21 2.89 4.37 -0.60
CA ALA A 21 2.66 3.65 0.65
C ALA A 21 4.00 3.15 1.23
N SER A 22 4.86 2.60 0.38
CA SER A 22 6.21 2.18 0.78
C SER A 22 7.04 3.40 1.24
N ALA A 23 6.97 4.53 0.55
CA ALA A 23 7.66 5.76 0.94
C ALA A 23 7.24 6.24 2.35
N ARG A 24 5.94 6.21 2.67
CA ARG A 24 5.42 6.52 4.00
C ARG A 24 5.99 5.56 5.04
N ARG A 25 5.87 4.26 4.80
CA ARG A 25 6.36 3.23 5.73
C ARG A 25 7.84 3.39 6.03
N GLU A 26 8.65 3.65 5.01
CA GLU A 26 10.10 3.87 5.14
C GLU A 26 10.42 5.15 5.89
N TYR A 27 9.69 6.24 5.63
CA TYR A 27 9.87 7.50 6.35
C TYR A 27 9.64 7.33 7.86
N PHE A 28 8.54 6.69 8.25
CA PHE A 28 8.23 6.43 9.66
C PHE A 28 9.08 5.32 10.29
N SER A 29 9.78 4.53 9.48
CA SER A 29 10.74 3.52 9.96
C SER A 29 12.10 4.11 10.35
N GLN A 30 12.38 5.37 9.99
CA GLN A 30 13.61 6.06 10.39
C GLN A 30 13.64 6.36 11.90
N ALA A 31 14.86 6.54 12.44
CA ALA A 31 15.03 7.14 13.76
C ALA A 31 14.78 8.65 13.71
N GLU A 32 14.41 9.24 14.84
CA GLU A 32 14.29 10.70 14.96
C GLU A 32 15.68 11.36 15.08
N PRO A 33 15.90 12.54 14.47
CA PRO A 33 14.98 13.27 13.59
C PRO A 33 14.86 12.64 12.19
N ARG A 34 13.61 12.42 11.74
CA ARG A 34 13.36 11.81 10.41
C ARG A 34 13.81 12.72 9.28
N LYS A 35 14.44 12.14 8.26
CA LYS A 35 14.87 12.84 7.04
C LYS A 35 13.87 12.58 5.92
N ARG A 36 13.50 13.66 5.21
CA ARG A 36 12.66 13.56 4.02
C ARG A 36 13.43 12.92 2.86
N PHE A 37 12.67 12.26 1.99
CA PHE A 37 13.17 11.65 0.76
C PHE A 37 13.01 12.59 -0.44
N ASP A 38 13.89 12.38 -1.42
CA ASP A 38 13.83 12.99 -2.74
C ASP A 38 13.34 11.97 -3.75
N PHE A 39 12.43 12.41 -4.62
CA PHE A 39 11.79 11.54 -5.60
C PHE A 39 12.08 12.01 -7.02
N LEU A 40 12.46 11.06 -7.86
CA LEU A 40 12.65 11.23 -9.29
C LEU A 40 11.64 10.40 -10.07
N CYS A 41 11.53 10.68 -11.36
CA CYS A 41 10.73 9.87 -12.27
C CYS A 41 11.18 8.39 -12.21
N SER A 42 10.23 7.45 -12.25
CA SER A 42 10.55 6.02 -12.30
C SER A 42 11.15 5.59 -13.65
N SER A 43 10.81 6.28 -14.74
CA SER A 43 11.42 6.04 -16.05
C SER A 43 12.92 6.38 -16.01
N GLU A 44 13.75 5.46 -16.51
CA GLU A 44 15.21 5.60 -16.47
C GLU A 44 15.70 6.80 -17.28
N GLY A 45 15.12 7.04 -18.45
CA GLY A 45 15.47 8.20 -19.29
C GLY A 45 15.18 9.52 -18.57
N CYS A 46 14.01 9.61 -17.91
CA CYS A 46 13.68 10.81 -17.15
C CYS A 46 14.52 10.95 -15.87
N ARG A 47 14.82 9.82 -15.20
CA ARG A 47 15.66 9.77 -14.01
C ARG A 47 17.08 10.24 -14.30
N ALA A 48 17.65 9.84 -15.43
CA ALA A 48 18.99 10.26 -15.88
C ALA A 48 19.07 11.78 -16.13
N GLN A 49 17.95 12.43 -16.47
CA GLN A 49 17.87 13.88 -16.61
C GLN A 49 17.54 14.61 -15.29
N GLY A 50 17.45 13.89 -14.17
CA GLY A 50 17.15 14.46 -12.86
C GLY A 50 15.71 14.99 -12.73
N ILE A 51 14.77 14.47 -13.53
CA ILE A 51 13.38 14.92 -13.50
C ILE A 51 12.72 14.53 -12.18
N LYS A 52 12.34 15.55 -11.40
CA LYS A 52 11.77 15.41 -10.06
C LYS A 52 10.29 15.04 -10.07
N VAL A 53 9.88 14.42 -8.96
CA VAL A 53 8.49 14.09 -8.62
C VAL A 53 8.18 14.65 -7.24
N SER A 54 6.98 15.19 -7.09
CA SER A 54 6.48 15.65 -5.79
C SER A 54 5.81 14.49 -5.07
N ALA A 55 6.10 14.32 -3.78
CA ALA A 55 5.42 13.37 -2.91
C ALA A 55 4.69 14.14 -1.81
N SER A 56 3.36 14.07 -1.81
CA SER A 56 2.52 14.77 -0.83
C SER A 56 2.09 13.82 0.29
N ASN A 57 2.09 14.30 1.53
CA ASN A 57 1.59 13.61 2.72
C ASN A 57 2.22 12.25 3.06
N TYR A 58 3.31 11.81 2.40
CA TYR A 58 4.00 10.58 2.78
C TYR A 58 4.70 10.70 4.15
N ASP A 59 4.99 11.94 4.58
CA ASP A 59 5.54 12.27 5.90
C ASP A 59 4.48 12.38 7.00
N LYS A 60 3.24 11.98 6.69
CA LYS A 60 2.09 11.99 7.60
C LYS A 60 1.55 10.57 7.77
N LEU A 61 1.13 10.24 9.00
CA LEU A 61 0.47 8.96 9.28
C LEU A 61 -0.85 8.86 8.48
N PRO A 62 -1.26 7.64 8.09
CA PRO A 62 -2.56 7.44 7.46
C PRO A 62 -3.67 7.91 8.40
N GLN A 63 -4.73 8.48 7.83
CA GLN A 63 -5.92 8.88 8.58
C GLN A 63 -7.14 8.75 7.67
N ASP A 64 -8.32 8.52 8.24
CA ASP A 64 -9.56 8.41 7.44
C ASP A 64 -10.03 9.74 6.84
N THR A 65 -9.73 10.88 7.48
CA THR A 65 -10.21 12.21 7.05
C THR A 65 -9.20 13.00 6.21
N ARG A 66 -7.93 12.56 6.14
CA ARG A 66 -6.86 13.27 5.43
C ARG A 66 -6.77 12.78 3.99
N LYS A 67 -6.51 13.71 3.05
CA LYS A 67 -6.17 13.35 1.66
C LYS A 67 -5.00 12.36 1.64
N ALA A 68 -5.19 11.24 0.94
CA ALA A 68 -4.20 10.19 0.82
C ALA A 68 -2.86 10.74 0.30
N ALA A 69 -1.77 10.11 0.73
CA ALA A 69 -0.48 10.41 0.15
C ALA A 69 -0.48 9.99 -1.32
N HIS A 70 0.08 10.83 -2.18
CA HIS A 70 0.17 10.57 -3.61
C HIS A 70 1.44 11.20 -4.18
N PHE A 71 1.92 10.64 -5.29
CA PHE A 71 2.91 11.29 -6.13
C PHE A 71 2.21 12.22 -7.13
N SER A 72 2.86 13.32 -7.46
CA SER A 72 2.39 14.27 -8.46
C SER A 72 3.55 14.83 -9.26
N LYS A 73 3.23 15.35 -10.45
CA LYS A 73 4.22 16.01 -11.30
C LYS A 73 4.86 17.17 -10.55
N PHE A 74 6.19 17.27 -10.59
CA PHE A 74 6.86 18.44 -10.05
C PHE A 74 6.55 19.67 -10.93
N PRO A 75 6.24 20.85 -10.34
CA PRO A 75 5.95 22.04 -11.13
C PRO A 75 7.06 22.34 -12.13
N HIS A 76 6.67 22.68 -13.37
CA HIS A 76 7.59 23.01 -14.46
C HIS A 76 8.59 21.90 -14.87
N SER A 77 8.39 20.64 -14.45
CA SER A 77 9.18 19.53 -14.98
C SER A 77 8.69 19.12 -16.37
N THR A 78 9.63 18.90 -17.29
CA THR A 78 9.34 18.36 -18.63
C THR A 78 9.80 16.92 -18.67
N HIS A 79 8.86 15.99 -18.84
CA HIS A 79 9.17 14.58 -19.01
C HIS A 79 9.49 14.30 -20.48
N LEU A 80 10.31 13.28 -20.73
CA LEU A 80 10.54 12.76 -22.08
C LEU A 80 9.23 12.23 -22.68
N SER A 81 9.11 12.25 -24.01
CA SER A 81 7.91 11.78 -24.72
C SER A 81 7.66 10.27 -24.53
N ASP A 82 8.71 9.50 -24.32
CA ASP A 82 8.65 8.07 -24.00
C ASP A 82 8.33 7.78 -22.53
N CYS A 83 8.21 8.81 -21.69
CA CYS A 83 7.91 8.65 -20.27
C CYS A 83 6.57 7.94 -20.08
N GLU A 84 6.52 6.94 -19.19
CA GLU A 84 5.30 6.19 -18.87
C GLU A 84 4.13 7.05 -18.36
N TRP A 85 4.38 8.28 -17.92
CA TRP A 85 3.35 9.21 -17.43
C TRP A 85 2.87 10.22 -18.48
N PHE A 86 3.53 10.24 -19.64
CA PHE A 86 3.14 11.08 -20.75
C PHE A 86 2.02 10.40 -21.56
N VAL A 87 0.87 11.04 -21.70
CA VAL A 87 -0.27 10.51 -22.47
C VAL A 87 -0.42 11.34 -23.74
N GLU A 88 -0.12 10.74 -24.90
CA GLU A 88 -0.38 11.33 -26.23
C GLU A 88 -1.72 10.87 -26.82
N GLU A 89 -2.25 9.73 -26.38
CA GLU A 89 -3.44 9.09 -26.94
C GLU A 89 -4.74 9.63 -26.34
N ASP A 90 -5.80 9.63 -27.15
CA ASP A 90 -7.16 9.91 -26.72
C ASP A 90 -7.60 8.83 -25.71
N GLU A 91 -7.67 9.20 -24.42
CA GLU A 91 -7.92 8.27 -23.30
C GLU A 91 -9.24 7.50 -23.48
N ASP A 92 -10.18 8.05 -24.26
CA ASP A 92 -11.48 7.46 -24.53
C ASP A 92 -11.50 6.48 -25.72
N ALA A 93 -10.46 6.40 -26.55
CA ALA A 93 -10.44 5.47 -27.67
C ALA A 93 -10.31 4.01 -27.19
N LEU A 94 -10.97 3.09 -27.91
CA LEU A 94 -10.75 1.65 -27.78
C LEU A 94 -9.33 1.32 -28.25
N ARG A 95 -8.54 0.66 -27.40
CA ARG A 95 -7.21 0.21 -27.80
C ARG A 95 -7.32 -1.00 -28.76
N PRO A 96 -6.35 -1.20 -29.67
CA PRO A 96 -6.36 -2.35 -30.56
C PRO A 96 -6.46 -3.68 -29.80
N GLY A 97 -7.53 -4.44 -30.03
CA GLY A 97 -7.78 -5.73 -29.36
C GLY A 97 -8.37 -5.65 -27.94
N GLU A 98 -8.69 -4.44 -27.45
CA GLU A 98 -9.35 -4.23 -26.15
C GLU A 98 -10.86 -4.50 -26.25
N SER A 99 -11.40 -5.29 -25.32
CA SER A 99 -12.84 -5.49 -25.23
C SER A 99 -13.54 -4.23 -24.68
N ALA A 100 -14.83 -4.06 -24.97
CA ALA A 100 -15.60 -2.95 -24.40
C ALA A 100 -15.62 -2.98 -22.85
N GLU A 101 -15.58 -4.17 -22.26
CA GLU A 101 -15.48 -4.36 -20.82
C GLU A 101 -14.12 -3.91 -20.27
N ASP A 102 -13.02 -4.28 -20.91
CA ASP A 102 -11.67 -3.89 -20.49
C ASP A 102 -11.46 -2.38 -20.66
N ALA A 103 -12.01 -1.78 -21.72
CA ALA A 103 -12.03 -0.32 -21.89
C ALA A 103 -12.84 0.37 -20.77
N GLY A 104 -13.99 -0.20 -20.39
CA GLY A 104 -14.78 0.27 -19.25
C GLY A 104 -14.01 0.20 -17.93
N GLN A 105 -13.36 -0.92 -17.65
CA GLN A 105 -12.48 -1.08 -16.48
C GLN A 105 -11.38 -0.02 -16.47
N ARG A 106 -10.70 0.17 -17.59
CA ARG A 106 -9.62 1.15 -17.72
C ARG A 106 -10.11 2.56 -17.40
N ARG A 107 -11.22 2.98 -17.98
CA ARG A 107 -11.82 4.31 -17.73
C ARG A 107 -12.17 4.53 -16.26
N ILE A 108 -12.71 3.52 -15.57
CA ILE A 108 -12.98 3.63 -14.13
C ILE A 108 -11.67 3.72 -13.34
N ARG A 109 -10.67 2.87 -13.67
CA ARG A 109 -9.36 2.83 -12.99
C ARG A 109 -8.57 4.12 -13.17
N ASP A 110 -8.66 4.77 -14.33
CA ASP A 110 -7.96 6.03 -14.62
C ASP A 110 -8.48 7.21 -13.78
N LYS A 111 -9.65 7.09 -13.12
CA LYS A 111 -10.14 8.06 -12.13
C LYS A 111 -9.39 7.98 -10.78
N LEU A 112 -8.61 6.94 -10.54
CA LEU A 112 -7.91 6.67 -9.26
C LEU A 112 -6.42 7.02 -9.34
N ASP A 113 -5.78 7.36 -8.21
CA ASP A 113 -4.35 7.75 -8.17
C ASP A 113 -3.41 6.65 -8.64
N ALA A 114 -3.61 5.45 -8.12
CA ALA A 114 -2.73 4.31 -8.35
C ALA A 114 -3.50 3.00 -8.18
N TYR A 115 -4.29 2.63 -9.18
CA TYR A 115 -5.02 1.36 -9.13
C TYR A 115 -4.05 0.16 -9.15
N VAL A 116 -4.21 -0.73 -8.17
CA VAL A 116 -3.55 -2.05 -8.15
C VAL A 116 -4.32 -3.01 -9.04
N GLU A 117 -3.75 -3.32 -10.21
CA GLU A 117 -4.34 -4.27 -11.15
C GLU A 117 -4.08 -5.72 -10.75
N GLU A 118 -2.90 -6.00 -10.20
CA GLU A 118 -2.54 -7.33 -9.73
C GLU A 118 -1.90 -7.26 -8.34
N PHE A 119 -2.42 -8.04 -7.41
CA PHE A 119 -1.83 -8.21 -6.09
C PHE A 119 -1.27 -9.62 -5.92
N ASP A 120 -0.04 -9.70 -5.46
CA ASP A 120 0.63 -10.95 -5.13
C ASP A 120 0.73 -11.08 -3.59
N PRO A 121 -0.09 -11.94 -2.96
CA PRO A 121 -0.05 -12.15 -1.52
C PRO A 121 1.14 -13.02 -1.07
N ALA A 122 1.96 -13.53 -2.01
CA ALA A 122 3.04 -14.44 -1.66
C ALA A 122 4.02 -13.79 -0.68
N ILE A 123 4.33 -14.55 0.36
CA ILE A 123 5.37 -14.24 1.32
C ILE A 123 6.70 -14.61 0.67
N ALA A 124 7.30 -13.70 -0.10
CA ALA A 124 8.68 -13.90 -0.49
C ALA A 124 9.55 -13.89 0.77
N GLU A 125 10.48 -14.84 0.88
CA GLU A 125 11.62 -14.72 1.79
C GLU A 125 12.37 -13.44 1.36
N GLU A 126 12.23 -12.38 2.14
CA GLU A 126 13.05 -11.18 1.96
C GLU A 126 14.50 -11.61 2.25
N ALA A 127 15.30 -11.74 1.20
CA ALA A 127 16.74 -11.90 1.35
C ALA A 127 17.23 -10.73 2.22
N ALA A 128 17.87 -11.07 3.35
CA ALA A 128 18.48 -10.10 4.22
C ALA A 128 19.36 -9.14 3.39
N PRO A 129 19.39 -7.83 3.73
CA PRO A 129 20.39 -6.94 3.14
C PRO A 129 21.76 -7.57 3.36
N PRO A 130 22.67 -7.57 2.36
CA PRO A 130 24.03 -8.02 2.58
C PRO A 130 24.59 -7.22 3.77
N GLN A 131 25.05 -7.95 4.80
CA GLN A 131 25.76 -7.33 5.90
C GLN A 131 26.96 -6.60 5.28
N ALA A 132 27.05 -5.30 5.51
CA ALA A 132 28.25 -4.57 5.19
C ALA A 132 29.35 -5.09 6.12
N ASP A 133 30.22 -5.95 5.59
CA ASP A 133 31.48 -6.29 6.23
C ASP A 133 32.29 -4.99 6.41
N PRO A 134 32.72 -4.64 7.63
CA PRO A 134 33.45 -3.39 7.87
C PRO A 134 34.89 -3.38 7.31
N ASP A 135 35.39 -4.48 6.73
CA ASP A 135 36.81 -4.67 6.42
C ASP A 135 37.09 -5.08 4.96
N ALA A 136 36.49 -4.37 3.99
CA ALA A 136 36.87 -4.48 2.58
C ALA A 136 37.36 -3.12 2.04
N GLU A 137 38.47 -2.63 2.57
CA GLU A 137 39.27 -1.61 1.90
C GLU A 137 40.00 -2.21 0.69
N GLY A 138 39.75 -1.63 -0.48
CA GLY A 138 40.77 -1.45 -1.51
C GLY A 138 40.77 -2.43 -2.69
N GLN A 139 39.98 -2.15 -3.72
CA GLN A 139 40.43 -2.34 -5.11
C GLN A 139 39.59 -1.50 -6.09
N PRO A 140 40.23 -0.75 -7.02
CA PRO A 140 39.50 0.10 -7.95
C PRO A 140 38.83 -0.74 -9.06
N PRO A 141 37.62 -0.38 -9.53
CA PRO A 141 37.00 -1.09 -10.64
C PRO A 141 37.75 -0.77 -11.95
N ALA A 142 38.28 -1.82 -12.57
CA ALA A 142 38.83 -1.77 -13.91
C ALA A 142 37.75 -1.45 -14.95
N SER A 143 38.18 -0.70 -15.95
CA SER A 143 37.39 -0.02 -16.98
C SER A 143 36.54 -0.93 -17.87
N ALA A 144 35.39 -0.36 -18.24
CA ALA A 144 34.50 -0.62 -19.37
C ALA A 144 35.00 -1.57 -20.48
N ALA A 145 34.19 -2.61 -20.76
CA ALA A 145 34.10 -3.21 -22.07
C ALA A 145 32.71 -2.90 -22.66
N VAL A 146 32.70 -1.94 -23.59
CA VAL A 146 31.58 -1.57 -24.44
C VAL A 146 31.18 -2.79 -25.28
N ARG A 147 29.94 -3.26 -25.15
CA ARG A 147 29.32 -4.16 -26.13
C ARG A 147 28.42 -3.31 -27.01
N THR A 148 28.74 -3.34 -28.30
CA THR A 148 28.09 -2.65 -29.41
C THR A 148 26.62 -3.05 -29.56
N ASP A 149 25.78 -2.03 -29.74
CA ASP A 149 24.34 -2.11 -29.95
C ASP A 149 23.96 -2.83 -31.25
N ALA A 150 22.98 -3.72 -31.15
CA ALA A 150 22.06 -4.01 -32.25
C ALA A 150 20.79 -3.17 -32.04
N PRO A 151 20.21 -2.53 -33.08
CA PRO A 151 19.08 -1.64 -32.91
C PRO A 151 17.85 -2.43 -32.48
N ALA A 152 17.45 -2.26 -31.22
CA ALA A 152 16.21 -2.81 -30.70
C ALA A 152 15.03 -2.11 -31.38
N ALA A 153 14.14 -2.91 -31.99
CA ALA A 153 12.86 -2.46 -32.52
C ALA A 153 12.06 -1.66 -31.46
N PRO A 154 11.24 -0.67 -31.87
CA PRO A 154 10.51 0.18 -30.94
C PRO A 154 9.65 -0.70 -30.03
N ARG A 155 10.01 -0.74 -28.75
CA ARG A 155 9.26 -1.46 -27.72
C ARG A 155 7.88 -0.84 -27.67
N GLN A 156 6.88 -1.55 -28.18
CA GLN A 156 5.49 -1.23 -27.95
C GLN A 156 5.31 -1.02 -26.44
N ARG A 157 4.70 0.10 -26.06
CA ARG A 157 4.29 0.46 -24.70
C ARG A 157 3.24 -0.54 -24.20
N THR A 158 3.60 -1.79 -24.01
CA THR A 158 2.79 -2.71 -23.21
C THR A 158 2.93 -2.22 -21.78
N GLN A 159 2.01 -1.36 -21.34
CA GLN A 159 1.84 -1.03 -19.92
C GLN A 159 1.67 -2.36 -19.20
N ARG A 160 2.74 -2.87 -18.58
CA ARG A 160 2.65 -4.08 -17.78
C ARG A 160 1.62 -3.81 -16.67
N PRO A 161 0.68 -4.72 -16.40
CA PRO A 161 -0.23 -4.58 -15.27
C PRO A 161 0.57 -4.24 -14.02
N ARG A 162 0.14 -3.22 -13.27
CA ARG A 162 0.80 -2.82 -12.02
C ARG A 162 0.65 -3.92 -10.97
N ARG A 163 1.52 -4.93 -11.05
CA ARG A 163 1.64 -6.01 -10.05
C ARG A 163 2.38 -5.49 -8.83
N THR A 164 1.83 -5.69 -7.65
CA THR A 164 2.45 -5.29 -6.37
C THR A 164 2.29 -6.37 -5.30
N ARG A 165 3.23 -6.36 -4.35
CA ARG A 165 3.16 -7.11 -3.08
C ARG A 165 2.89 -6.20 -1.89
N ASP A 166 2.78 -4.88 -2.12
CA ASP A 166 2.53 -3.91 -1.06
C ASP A 166 1.05 -3.94 -0.66
N PHE A 167 0.76 -4.59 0.45
CA PHE A 167 -0.59 -4.73 0.98
C PHE A 167 -1.23 -3.40 1.35
N GLU A 168 -0.45 -2.43 1.84
CA GLU A 168 -0.98 -1.12 2.21
C GLU A 168 -1.39 -0.32 0.97
N LEU A 169 -0.65 -0.45 -0.14
CA LEU A 169 -1.05 0.14 -1.42
C LEU A 169 -2.38 -0.46 -1.93
N LEU A 170 -2.59 -1.76 -1.74
CA LEU A 170 -3.86 -2.42 -2.06
C LEU A 170 -5.00 -1.87 -1.18
N VAL A 171 -4.77 -1.72 0.13
CA VAL A 171 -5.74 -1.15 1.06
C VAL A 171 -6.09 0.30 0.71
N ASP A 172 -5.07 1.13 0.40
CA ASP A 172 -5.28 2.52 -0.02
C ASP A 172 -6.05 2.59 -1.35
N THR A 173 -5.79 1.67 -2.29
CA THR A 173 -6.58 1.54 -3.54
C THR A 173 -8.05 1.26 -3.25
N PHE A 174 -8.35 0.30 -2.38
CA PHE A 174 -9.72 -0.04 -2.00
C PHE A 174 -10.43 1.14 -1.31
N ARG A 175 -9.74 1.81 -0.38
CA ARG A 175 -10.27 2.97 0.34
C ARG A 175 -10.57 4.13 -0.60
N GLN A 176 -9.64 4.44 -1.51
CA GLN A 176 -9.83 5.48 -2.52
C GLN A 176 -10.99 5.15 -3.45
N ALA A 177 -11.04 3.93 -3.99
CA ALA A 177 -12.10 3.50 -4.88
C ALA A 177 -13.49 3.59 -4.22
N ARG A 178 -13.59 3.23 -2.93
CA ARG A 178 -14.83 3.31 -2.16
C ARG A 178 -15.24 4.76 -1.85
N ALA A 179 -14.29 5.69 -1.74
CA ALA A 179 -14.54 7.08 -1.37
C ALA A 179 -14.79 7.99 -2.58
N GLU A 180 -14.09 7.78 -3.70
CA GLU A 180 -14.10 8.67 -4.85
C GLU A 180 -15.03 8.21 -5.98
N LEU A 181 -15.33 6.91 -6.09
CA LEU A 181 -16.15 6.39 -7.19
C LEU A 181 -17.64 6.30 -6.83
N PRO A 182 -18.54 6.50 -7.81
CA PRO A 182 -19.94 6.12 -7.68
C PRO A 182 -20.10 4.62 -7.36
N ALA A 183 -21.14 4.26 -6.62
CA ALA A 183 -21.37 2.89 -6.17
C ALA A 183 -21.42 1.86 -7.30
N GLU A 184 -22.02 2.22 -8.45
CA GLU A 184 -22.09 1.33 -9.61
C GLU A 184 -20.72 1.11 -10.27
N GLU A 185 -19.88 2.14 -10.36
CA GLU A 185 -18.51 2.00 -10.87
C GLU A 185 -17.62 1.19 -9.92
N PHE A 186 -17.76 1.43 -8.61
CA PHE A 186 -17.06 0.65 -7.60
C PHE A 186 -17.41 -0.85 -7.65
N LYS A 187 -18.68 -1.19 -7.93
CA LYS A 187 -19.11 -2.58 -8.13
C LYS A 187 -18.51 -3.22 -9.39
N GLN A 188 -18.12 -2.43 -10.39
CA GLN A 188 -17.55 -2.98 -11.60
C GLN A 188 -16.06 -3.30 -11.43
N LEU A 189 -15.34 -2.67 -10.51
CA LEU A 189 -13.89 -2.86 -10.38
C LEU A 189 -13.47 -4.30 -10.07
N ASP A 190 -12.58 -4.81 -10.92
CA ASP A 190 -11.92 -6.11 -10.76
C ASP A 190 -10.42 -5.99 -10.49
N ILE A 191 -9.93 -6.89 -9.65
CA ILE A 191 -8.51 -7.09 -9.35
C ILE A 191 -8.07 -8.50 -9.71
N ARG A 192 -6.83 -8.66 -10.18
CA ARG A 192 -6.18 -9.97 -10.31
C ARG A 192 -5.41 -10.30 -9.03
N ILE A 193 -5.69 -11.45 -8.42
CA ILE A 193 -4.90 -11.95 -7.29
C ILE A 193 -4.07 -13.14 -7.78
N SER A 194 -2.75 -13.08 -7.56
CA SER A 194 -1.86 -14.21 -7.87
C SER A 194 -2.36 -15.47 -7.15
N GLY A 195 -2.64 -16.53 -7.91
CA GLY A 195 -3.18 -17.79 -7.40
C GLY A 195 -4.71 -17.90 -7.31
N LEU A 196 -5.47 -16.79 -7.35
CA LEU A 196 -6.95 -16.81 -7.34
C LEU A 196 -7.58 -16.30 -8.65
N GLY A 197 -6.80 -15.66 -9.52
CA GLY A 197 -7.30 -15.13 -10.79
C GLY A 197 -7.98 -13.76 -10.64
N ARG A 198 -8.85 -13.42 -11.60
CA ARG A 198 -9.59 -12.14 -11.63
C ARG A 198 -10.85 -12.25 -10.78
N ILE A 199 -11.02 -11.34 -9.82
CA ILE A 199 -12.17 -11.28 -8.92
C ILE A 199 -12.63 -9.82 -8.72
N PRO A 200 -13.90 -9.58 -8.37
CA PRO A 200 -14.34 -8.25 -8.00
C PRO A 200 -13.56 -7.72 -6.80
N LEU A 201 -13.06 -6.48 -6.87
CA LEU A 201 -12.28 -5.85 -5.79
C LEU A 201 -13.05 -5.89 -4.46
N ARG A 202 -14.35 -5.56 -4.50
CA ARG A 202 -15.23 -5.62 -3.33
C ARG A 202 -15.38 -7.02 -2.72
N ALA A 203 -15.22 -8.08 -3.52
CA ALA A 203 -15.39 -9.45 -3.04
C ALA A 203 -14.12 -9.97 -2.35
N TYR A 204 -12.96 -9.38 -2.67
CA TYR A 204 -11.69 -9.65 -1.99
C TYR A 204 -11.62 -8.99 -0.60
N PHE A 205 -12.34 -7.89 -0.40
CA PHE A 205 -12.43 -7.17 0.87
C PHE A 205 -13.74 -7.48 1.58
N GLN A 206 -13.68 -8.23 2.68
CA GLN A 206 -14.84 -8.64 3.46
C GLN A 206 -14.90 -7.89 4.80
N HIS A 207 -16.01 -7.22 5.05
CA HIS A 207 -16.23 -6.60 6.35
C HIS A 207 -16.37 -7.67 7.43
N ILE A 208 -15.71 -7.47 8.57
CA ILE A 208 -15.57 -8.49 9.62
C ILE A 208 -16.91 -8.94 10.21
N GLY A 209 -17.89 -8.03 10.31
CA GLY A 209 -19.24 -8.36 10.78
C GLY A 209 -20.03 -9.32 9.87
N TYR A 210 -19.57 -9.51 8.63
CA TYR A 210 -20.16 -10.47 7.67
C TYR A 210 -19.17 -11.58 7.31
N ALA A 211 -18.09 -11.75 8.06
CA ALA A 211 -17.10 -12.79 7.82
C ALA A 211 -17.62 -14.16 8.25
N THR A 212 -17.32 -15.17 7.45
CA THR A 212 -17.66 -16.56 7.78
C THR A 212 -16.51 -17.18 8.59
N PRO A 213 -16.77 -17.79 9.76
CA PRO A 213 -15.73 -18.50 10.51
C PRO A 213 -15.00 -19.53 9.65
N GLY A 214 -13.68 -19.63 9.79
CA GLY A 214 -12.84 -20.52 8.98
C GLY A 214 -12.52 -20.00 7.58
N SER A 215 -13.08 -18.85 7.16
CA SER A 215 -12.71 -18.24 5.88
C SER A 215 -11.29 -17.69 5.89
N ALA A 216 -10.64 -17.77 4.71
CA ALA A 216 -9.27 -17.37 4.47
C ALA A 216 -9.12 -16.83 3.04
N GLY A 217 -7.95 -16.27 2.71
CA GLY A 217 -7.62 -15.85 1.35
C GLY A 217 -8.35 -14.57 0.90
N LYS A 218 -8.85 -13.78 1.85
CA LYS A 218 -9.50 -12.48 1.64
C LYS A 218 -8.97 -11.47 2.66
N VAL A 219 -9.17 -10.19 2.37
CA VAL A 219 -8.88 -9.11 3.30
C VAL A 219 -10.08 -8.91 4.21
N PHE A 220 -9.92 -9.19 5.50
CA PHE A 220 -10.92 -8.86 6.50
C PHE A 220 -10.69 -7.44 7.01
N TYR A 221 -11.75 -6.65 7.13
CA TYR A 221 -11.63 -5.28 7.62
C TYR A 221 -12.78 -4.84 8.52
N GLY A 222 -12.51 -3.89 9.41
CA GLY A 222 -13.53 -3.36 10.32
C GLY A 222 -12.95 -2.37 11.34
N GLY A 223 -13.84 -1.67 12.03
CA GLY A 223 -13.46 -0.78 13.13
C GLY A 223 -13.08 -1.60 14.37
N ALA A 224 -11.99 -1.22 15.04
CA ALA A 224 -11.49 -1.89 16.23
C ALA A 224 -10.89 -0.90 17.24
N ASP A 225 -11.01 -1.26 18.51
CA ASP A 225 -10.44 -0.53 19.62
C ASP A 225 -9.15 -1.21 20.08
N LEU A 226 -8.08 -0.44 20.29
CA LEU A 226 -6.85 -0.95 20.88
C LEU A 226 -7.11 -1.22 22.37
N VAL A 227 -7.19 -2.49 22.76
CA VAL A 227 -7.58 -2.86 24.13
C VAL A 227 -6.40 -3.09 25.04
N ARG A 228 -5.24 -3.47 24.49
CA ARG A 228 -4.06 -3.78 25.32
C ARG A 228 -2.76 -3.70 24.53
N ARG A 229 -1.72 -3.17 25.19
CA ARG A 229 -0.31 -3.35 24.84
C ARG A 229 0.31 -4.42 25.75
N TYR A 230 1.14 -5.30 25.20
CA TYR A 230 1.75 -6.44 25.90
C TYR A 230 3.27 -6.29 25.91
N GLY A 231 3.91 -6.45 27.08
CA GLY A 231 5.37 -6.33 27.23
C GLY A 231 5.78 -5.15 28.11
N ALA A 232 7.08 -5.04 28.40
CA ALA A 232 7.62 -3.96 29.21
C ALA A 232 7.78 -2.66 28.40
N PRO A 233 7.63 -1.46 29.00
CA PRO A 233 7.85 -0.19 28.30
C PRO A 233 9.25 -0.03 27.68
N SER A 234 10.22 -0.82 28.16
CA SER A 234 11.60 -0.85 27.69
C SER A 234 11.84 -1.78 26.48
N ARG A 235 10.82 -2.47 25.96
CA ARG A 235 10.91 -3.39 24.81
C ARG A 235 9.72 -3.19 23.86
N PRO A 236 9.80 -3.63 22.58
CA PRO A 236 8.66 -3.59 21.66
C PRO A 236 7.45 -4.27 22.30
N GLN A 237 6.32 -3.58 22.33
CA GLN A 237 5.12 -4.09 22.96
C GLN A 237 4.19 -4.68 21.91
N GLY A 238 3.85 -5.95 22.04
CA GLY A 238 2.74 -6.56 21.30
C GLY A 238 1.44 -5.79 21.53
N PHE A 239 0.42 -6.07 20.72
CA PHE A 239 -0.84 -5.36 20.82
C PHE A 239 -2.03 -6.27 20.55
N ARG A 240 -3.16 -5.92 21.15
CA ARG A 240 -4.45 -6.57 20.88
C ARG A 240 -5.50 -5.53 20.56
N PHE A 241 -6.19 -5.78 19.46
CA PHE A 241 -7.38 -5.09 19.06
C PHE A 241 -8.62 -5.93 19.35
N LYS A 242 -9.71 -5.25 19.67
CA LYS A 242 -11.06 -5.82 19.71
C LYS A 242 -11.89 -5.13 18.63
N PHE A 243 -12.42 -5.89 17.68
CA PHE A 243 -13.34 -5.36 16.69
C PHE A 243 -14.65 -4.93 17.34
N ARG A 244 -15.24 -3.87 16.80
CA ARG A 244 -16.53 -3.34 17.24
C ARG A 244 -17.68 -4.24 16.80
N ASP A 245 -17.59 -4.75 15.58
CA ASP A 245 -18.51 -5.74 15.06
C ASP A 245 -18.25 -7.11 15.68
N ARG A 246 -19.30 -7.94 15.65
CA ARG A 246 -19.31 -9.29 16.19
C ARG A 246 -19.72 -10.26 15.10
N ILE A 247 -19.30 -11.51 15.25
CA ILE A 247 -19.73 -12.63 14.41
C ILE A 247 -20.54 -13.55 15.31
N ASP A 248 -21.78 -13.84 14.94
CA ASP A 248 -22.70 -14.66 15.74
C ASP A 248 -22.80 -14.22 17.23
N GLY A 249 -22.76 -12.91 17.46
CA GLY A 249 -22.77 -12.32 18.82
C GLY A 249 -21.46 -12.46 19.61
N LYS A 250 -20.45 -13.16 19.08
CA LYS A 250 -19.13 -13.36 19.67
C LYS A 250 -18.16 -12.24 19.28
N PRO A 251 -17.31 -11.73 20.20
CA PRO A 251 -16.30 -10.74 19.90
C PRO A 251 -15.21 -11.29 19.00
N VAL A 252 -14.66 -10.43 18.13
CA VAL A 252 -13.50 -10.75 17.28
C VAL A 252 -12.29 -9.96 17.80
N PHE A 253 -11.13 -10.61 17.87
CA PHE A 253 -9.88 -9.99 18.28
C PHE A 253 -8.81 -10.16 17.21
N LEU A 254 -7.86 -9.23 17.16
CA LEU A 254 -6.59 -9.40 16.46
C LEU A 254 -5.48 -9.21 17.48
N TYR A 255 -4.56 -10.16 17.56
CA TYR A 255 -3.42 -10.12 18.48
C TYR A 255 -2.12 -10.25 17.72
N VAL A 256 -1.15 -9.40 18.06
CA VAL A 256 0.22 -9.47 17.59
C VAL A 256 1.13 -9.60 18.80
N ALA A 257 1.92 -10.67 18.81
CA ALA A 257 2.86 -10.94 19.89
C ALA A 257 4.05 -9.97 19.87
N PRO A 258 4.64 -9.65 21.04
CA PRO A 258 5.83 -8.80 21.13
C PRO A 258 6.99 -9.28 20.25
N GLU A 259 7.21 -10.59 20.17
CA GLU A 259 8.31 -11.21 19.41
C GLU A 259 8.11 -11.01 17.90
N THR A 260 6.86 -11.14 17.43
CA THR A 260 6.48 -10.90 16.04
C THR A 260 6.74 -9.44 15.66
N LEU A 261 6.37 -8.49 16.54
CA LEU A 261 6.61 -7.06 16.29
C LEU A 261 8.10 -6.71 16.36
N GLN A 262 8.86 -7.32 17.27
CA GLN A 262 10.29 -7.08 17.41
C GLN A 262 11.06 -7.44 16.13
N GLY A 263 10.69 -8.54 15.48
CA GLY A 263 11.29 -8.98 14.21
C GLY A 263 10.83 -8.21 12.96
N TYR A 264 9.84 -7.31 13.08
CA TYR A 264 9.30 -6.59 11.94
C TYR A 264 10.18 -5.39 11.54
N PRO A 265 10.66 -5.28 10.29
CA PRO A 265 11.52 -4.18 9.85
C PRO A 265 10.88 -2.80 10.08
N HIS A 266 9.58 -2.70 9.85
CA HIS A 266 8.81 -1.46 9.97
C HIS A 266 8.08 -1.33 11.31
N ARG A 267 8.63 -1.89 12.39
CA ARG A 267 7.99 -1.82 13.72
C ARG A 267 7.78 -0.39 14.22
N ARG A 268 8.72 0.54 13.95
CA ARG A 268 8.59 1.95 14.36
C ARG A 268 7.36 2.60 13.73
N TYR A 269 7.10 2.30 12.46
CA TYR A 269 5.89 2.77 11.77
C TYR A 269 4.60 2.31 12.46
N LEU A 270 4.54 1.03 12.86
CA LEU A 270 3.39 0.53 13.62
C LEU A 270 3.29 1.18 15.01
N GLU A 271 4.41 1.38 15.70
CA GLU A 271 4.44 2.06 16.99
C GLU A 271 3.91 3.50 16.92
N ASP A 272 4.29 4.26 15.88
CA ASP A 272 3.78 5.61 15.66
C ASP A 272 2.26 5.63 15.44
N ILE A 273 1.75 4.66 14.67
CA ILE A 273 0.30 4.49 14.46
C ILE A 273 -0.40 4.18 15.78
N LEU A 274 0.12 3.21 16.54
CA LEU A 274 -0.45 2.79 17.82
C LEU A 274 -0.37 3.91 18.87
N GLY A 275 0.62 4.80 18.78
CA GLY A 275 0.73 6.01 19.60
C GLY A 275 -0.45 6.98 19.45
N CYS A 276 -1.25 6.85 18.38
CA CYS A 276 -2.44 7.66 18.17
C CYS A 276 -3.66 7.17 18.99
N ALA A 277 -3.56 6.08 19.75
CA ALA A 277 -4.71 5.46 20.43
C ALA A 277 -5.47 6.40 21.38
N GLU A 278 -4.77 7.35 22.02
CA GLU A 278 -5.39 8.32 22.91
C GLU A 278 -6.09 9.46 22.17
N THR A 279 -5.74 9.72 20.92
CA THR A 279 -6.28 10.84 20.14
C THR A 279 -7.39 10.44 19.17
N VAL A 280 -7.48 9.16 18.80
CA VAL A 280 -8.50 8.65 17.88
C VAL A 280 -9.62 7.89 18.58
N ARG A 281 -10.81 7.87 17.97
CA ARG A 281 -11.98 7.15 18.51
C ARG A 281 -11.87 5.64 18.34
N TYR A 282 -11.22 5.19 17.28
CA TYR A 282 -10.96 3.78 16.93
C TYR A 282 -9.93 3.72 15.81
N PHE A 283 -9.54 2.50 15.45
CA PHE A 283 -8.75 2.22 14.26
C PHE A 283 -9.57 1.41 13.28
N THR A 284 -9.39 1.65 11.98
CA THR A 284 -9.88 0.74 10.95
C THR A 284 -8.75 -0.22 10.61
N LEU A 285 -8.99 -1.52 10.83
CA LEU A 285 -8.01 -2.57 10.54
C LEU A 285 -8.33 -3.23 9.21
N TYR A 286 -7.29 -3.59 8.46
CA TYR A 286 -7.36 -4.45 7.29
C TYR A 286 -6.33 -5.55 7.47
N ALA A 287 -6.73 -6.82 7.40
CA ALA A 287 -5.81 -7.94 7.50
C ALA A 287 -6.11 -9.00 6.44
N LEU A 288 -5.08 -9.37 5.68
CA LEU A 288 -5.10 -10.59 4.87
C LEU A 288 -4.62 -11.76 5.74
N GLY A 289 -5.50 -12.73 5.95
CA GLY A 289 -5.21 -13.86 6.81
C GLY A 289 -6.41 -14.77 7.02
N ARG A 290 -6.53 -15.30 8.24
CA ARG A 290 -7.52 -16.33 8.60
C ARG A 290 -8.34 -15.91 9.78
N LEU A 291 -9.64 -16.22 9.72
CA LEU A 291 -10.55 -16.05 10.83
C LEU A 291 -10.77 -17.40 11.54
N ILE A 292 -10.24 -17.52 12.75
CA ILE A 292 -10.22 -18.77 13.52
C ILE A 292 -11.09 -18.63 14.77
N GLU A 293 -11.88 -19.64 15.10
CA GLU A 293 -12.59 -19.67 16.38
C GLU A 293 -11.60 -19.97 17.51
N ALA A 294 -11.65 -19.18 18.58
CA ALA A 294 -10.80 -19.42 19.74
C ALA A 294 -11.16 -20.79 20.37
N PRO A 295 -10.19 -21.52 20.95
CA PRO A 295 -10.45 -22.84 21.56
C PRO A 295 -11.56 -22.84 22.62
N SER A 296 -11.80 -21.69 23.26
CA SER A 296 -12.89 -21.51 24.24
C SER A 296 -14.30 -21.49 23.63
N GLY A 297 -14.44 -21.33 22.31
CA GLY A 297 -15.71 -21.14 21.60
C GLY A 297 -16.38 -19.77 21.86
N LYS A 298 -15.75 -18.88 22.64
CA LYS A 298 -16.35 -17.61 23.10
C LYS A 298 -15.97 -16.39 22.26
N SER A 299 -15.07 -16.54 21.30
CA SER A 299 -14.56 -15.43 20.47
C SER A 299 -13.93 -15.94 19.19
N TYR A 300 -13.72 -15.04 18.23
CA TYR A 300 -12.92 -15.28 17.04
C TYR A 300 -11.59 -14.51 17.08
N SER A 301 -10.58 -15.07 16.43
CA SER A 301 -9.24 -14.50 16.24
C SER A 301 -9.05 -14.25 14.75
N LEU A 302 -8.74 -13.00 14.39
CA LEU A 302 -8.27 -12.65 13.05
C LEU A 302 -6.74 -12.66 13.08
N GLU A 303 -6.16 -13.61 12.36
CA GLU A 303 -4.71 -13.85 12.33
C GLU A 303 -4.18 -13.49 10.93
N PRO A 304 -3.44 -12.37 10.80
CA PRO A 304 -2.77 -12.03 9.55
C PRO A 304 -1.72 -13.10 9.19
N ASP A 305 -1.58 -13.44 7.90
CA ASP A 305 -0.57 -14.42 7.48
C ASP A 305 0.87 -13.93 7.74
N ALA A 306 1.07 -12.61 7.75
CA ALA A 306 2.30 -11.92 8.14
C ALA A 306 1.98 -10.50 8.61
N LEU A 307 2.88 -9.85 9.36
CA LEU A 307 2.65 -8.47 9.79
C LEU A 307 2.57 -7.46 8.65
N ARG A 308 3.25 -7.71 7.52
CA ARG A 308 3.08 -6.88 6.32
C ARG A 308 1.71 -7.04 5.65
N HIS A 309 0.92 -8.04 6.04
CA HIS A 309 -0.47 -8.24 5.61
C HIS A 309 -1.46 -7.60 6.59
N LEU A 310 -1.00 -6.70 7.46
CA LEU A 310 -1.82 -5.90 8.36
C LEU A 310 -1.63 -4.41 8.04
N ALA A 311 -2.72 -3.71 7.80
CA ALA A 311 -2.76 -2.26 7.71
C ALA A 311 -3.67 -1.72 8.82
N ILE A 312 -3.16 -0.73 9.56
CA ILE A 312 -3.83 -0.10 10.70
C ILE A 312 -4.03 1.36 10.35
N ILE A 313 -5.28 1.81 10.25
CA ILE A 313 -5.61 3.19 9.91
C ILE A 313 -6.21 3.87 11.14
N PRO A 314 -5.55 4.90 11.71
CA PRO A 314 -6.16 5.78 12.70
C PRO A 314 -7.48 6.38 12.20
N GLY A 315 -8.55 6.17 12.98
CA GLY A 315 -9.88 6.71 12.70
C GLY A 315 -9.99 8.21 13.02
N PRO A 316 -11.23 8.74 13.10
CA PRO A 316 -11.45 10.15 13.40
C PRO A 316 -10.95 10.52 14.81
N ALA A 317 -10.55 11.78 14.97
CA ALA A 317 -10.14 12.32 16.27
C ALA A 317 -11.31 12.26 17.27
N LYS A 318 -11.02 12.16 18.56
CA LYS A 318 -12.05 12.17 19.61
C LYS A 318 -12.82 13.50 19.66
N ASP A 319 -12.19 14.61 19.28
CA ASP A 319 -12.72 15.97 19.40
C ASP A 319 -13.40 16.50 18.13
N ASP A 320 -13.36 15.76 17.01
CA ASP A 320 -14.11 16.08 15.80
C ASP A 320 -15.58 15.65 15.95
N ALA A 321 -16.36 16.42 16.71
CA ALA A 321 -17.81 16.29 16.69
C ALA A 321 -18.34 16.73 15.30
N PRO A 322 -19.17 15.95 14.60
CA PRO A 322 -19.94 16.50 13.50
C PRO A 322 -20.84 17.56 14.11
N GLN A 323 -20.67 18.82 13.72
CA GLN A 323 -21.70 19.82 13.94
C GLN A 323 -22.95 19.28 13.26
N SER A 324 -23.89 18.78 14.06
CA SER A 324 -25.24 18.50 13.63
C SER A 324 -25.78 19.79 13.02
N SER A 325 -26.00 19.77 11.71
CA SER A 325 -26.77 20.80 11.02
C SER A 325 -28.19 20.80 11.60
N SER A 326 -28.47 21.82 12.41
CA SER A 326 -29.84 22.24 12.74
C SER A 326 -30.53 22.84 11.53
#